data_AF-A0A7S1UNG8-F1
#
_entry.id   AF-A0A7S1UNG8-F1
#
_cell.length_a   1.000
_cell.length_b   1.000
_cell.length_c   1.000
_cell.angle_alpha   90.00
_cell.angle_beta   90.00
_cell.angle_gamma   90.00
#
_symmetry.space_group_name_H-M   'P 1'
#
loop_
_entity.id
_entity.type
_entity.pdbx_description
1 polymer ?
#
loop_
_entity_poly.entity_id
_entity_poly.type
_entity_poly.pdbx_seq_one_letter_code
_entity_poly.pdbx_strand_id
1 'polypeptide(L)'
;MEEPKGVRCDLAVEGRPGQVCSIAWSEITFPTNDQHEVAMDRLHDLFDFPRSSSQWTPHISLAYDNPTDSVLKMQDFIAYIKRHPSLLQPRKVKAMSLWSTQGKMADWECYHRVPLGSNDEQDDQ
;
A
#
# COMPACT_ATOMS: atom_id res chain seq x y z
N MET A 1 -5.14 0.88 -13.76
CA MET A 1 -5.58 0.31 -12.48
C MET A 1 -7.07 0.53 -12.41
N GLU A 2 -7.86 -0.48 -12.07
CA GLU A 2 -9.31 -0.35 -11.98
C GLU A 2 -9.71 0.41 -10.69
N GLU A 3 -11.02 0.64 -10.52
CA GLU A 3 -11.57 1.23 -9.30
C GLU A 3 -11.26 0.36 -8.07
N PRO A 4 -11.18 0.95 -6.85
CA PRO A 4 -10.99 0.16 -5.64
C PRO A 4 -12.07 -0.89 -5.45
N LYS A 5 -11.68 -2.08 -5.00
CA LYS A 5 -12.60 -3.20 -4.74
C LYS A 5 -13.21 -3.16 -3.35
N GLY A 6 -12.64 -2.40 -2.41
CA GLY A 6 -13.19 -2.32 -1.07
C GLY A 6 -12.37 -1.52 -0.07
N VAL A 7 -13.01 -1.25 1.05
CA VAL A 7 -12.44 -0.66 2.26
C VAL A 7 -12.23 -1.76 3.27
N ARG A 8 -11.10 -1.77 3.95
CA ARG A 8 -10.86 -2.66 5.09
C ARG A 8 -10.41 -1.86 6.30
N CYS A 9 -10.89 -2.28 7.47
CA CYS A 9 -10.41 -1.81 8.76
C CYS A 9 -10.21 -3.05 9.63
N ASP A 10 -9.10 -3.10 10.36
CA ASP A 10 -8.77 -4.24 11.19
C ASP A 10 -7.90 -3.83 12.38
N LEU A 11 -7.72 -4.75 13.32
CA LEU A 11 -6.83 -4.62 14.46
C LEU A 11 -5.77 -5.72 14.39
N ALA A 12 -4.53 -5.33 14.11
CA ALA A 12 -3.39 -6.20 14.42
C ALA A 12 -3.21 -6.23 15.94
N VAL A 13 -2.92 -7.41 16.48
CA VAL A 13 -2.68 -7.66 17.89
C VAL A 13 -1.32 -8.31 18.02
N GLU A 14 -0.44 -7.66 18.77
CA GLU A 14 0.92 -8.13 19.03
C GLU A 14 0.93 -9.59 19.52
N GLY A 15 1.83 -10.41 18.96
CA GLY A 15 2.00 -11.81 19.35
C GLY A 15 1.17 -12.81 18.54
N ARG A 16 0.29 -12.35 17.64
CA ARG A 16 -0.32 -13.23 16.62
C ARG A 16 0.68 -13.49 15.48
N PRO A 17 0.56 -14.62 14.75
CA PRO A 17 1.44 -14.91 13.62
C PRO A 17 1.51 -13.75 12.61
N GLY A 18 2.71 -13.24 12.36
CA GLY A 18 2.95 -12.11 11.46
C GLY A 18 2.65 -10.71 12.03
N GLN A 19 2.30 -10.60 13.32
CA GLN A 19 1.92 -9.33 13.96
C GLN A 19 2.91 -8.94 15.06
N VAL A 20 3.73 -7.93 14.77
CA VAL A 20 4.81 -7.45 15.65
C VAL A 20 4.42 -6.26 16.54
N CYS A 21 3.22 -5.71 16.36
CA CYS A 21 2.65 -4.67 17.21
C CYS A 21 1.13 -4.71 17.19
N SER A 22 0.50 -4.14 18.22
CA SER A 22 -0.93 -3.92 18.27
C SER A 22 -1.26 -2.59 17.60
N ILE A 23 -2.00 -2.59 16.50
CA ILE A 23 -2.31 -1.38 15.74
C ILE A 23 -3.65 -1.54 15.02
N ALA A 24 -4.54 -0.55 15.18
CA ALA A 24 -5.72 -0.42 14.36
C ALA A 24 -5.32 0.24 13.04
N TRP A 25 -5.86 -0.24 11.93
CA TRP A 25 -5.52 0.32 10.62
C TRP A 25 -6.72 0.31 9.69
N SER A 26 -6.66 1.18 8.69
CA SER A 26 -7.65 1.25 7.61
C SER A 26 -6.98 1.44 6.26
N GLU A 27 -7.53 0.78 5.25
CA GLU A 27 -6.97 0.79 3.89
C GLU A 27 -8.08 0.79 2.82
N ILE A 28 -7.68 1.22 1.63
CA ILE A 28 -8.43 1.01 0.39
C ILE A 28 -7.71 -0.07 -0.40
N THR A 29 -8.42 -1.13 -0.74
CA THR A 29 -7.91 -2.26 -1.53
C THR A 29 -8.26 -2.11 -2.99
N PHE A 30 -7.36 -2.56 -3.86
CA PHE A 30 -7.51 -2.51 -5.31
C PHE A 30 -7.52 -3.93 -5.89
N PRO A 31 -8.17 -4.14 -7.03
CA PRO A 31 -7.95 -5.36 -7.79
C PRO A 31 -6.52 -5.40 -8.30
N THR A 32 -5.96 -6.60 -8.33
CA THR A 32 -4.68 -6.89 -8.97
C THR A 32 -4.90 -7.32 -10.42
N ASN A 33 -3.84 -7.37 -11.22
CA ASN A 33 -3.85 -7.91 -12.57
C ASN A 33 -2.54 -8.67 -12.85
N ASP A 34 -2.48 -9.41 -13.96
CA ASP A 34 -1.33 -10.26 -14.30
C ASP A 34 0.00 -9.47 -14.35
N GLN A 35 -0.03 -8.22 -14.83
CA GLN A 35 1.15 -7.38 -14.88
C GLN A 35 1.66 -7.01 -13.48
N HIS A 36 0.75 -6.72 -12.56
CA HIS A 36 1.08 -6.46 -11.16
C HIS A 36 1.66 -7.70 -10.49
N GLU A 37 1.04 -8.88 -10.66
CA GLU A 37 1.55 -10.14 -10.09
C GLU A 37 2.96 -10.46 -10.60
N VAL A 38 3.21 -10.34 -11.91
CA VAL A 38 4.55 -10.53 -12.49
C VAL A 38 5.56 -9.51 -11.94
N ALA A 39 5.14 -8.26 -11.72
CA ALA A 39 6.02 -7.25 -11.14
C ALA A 39 6.37 -7.57 -9.68
N MET A 40 5.41 -8.07 -8.90
CA MET A 40 5.65 -8.52 -7.52
C MET A 40 6.57 -9.73 -7.46
N ASP A 41 6.38 -10.72 -8.32
CA ASP A 41 7.28 -11.88 -8.41
C ASP A 41 8.72 -11.47 -8.70
N ARG A 42 8.94 -10.55 -9.65
CA ARG A 42 10.26 -10.02 -9.96
C ARG A 42 10.89 -9.25 -8.80
N LEU A 43 10.09 -8.50 -8.03
CA LEU A 43 10.57 -7.82 -6.83
C LEU A 43 11.02 -8.82 -5.77
N HIS A 44 10.25 -9.88 -5.55
CA HIS A 44 10.63 -10.94 -4.62
C HIS A 44 11.92 -11.64 -5.03
N ASP A 45 12.09 -11.93 -6.32
CA ASP A 45 13.32 -12.54 -6.85
C ASP A 45 14.53 -11.60 -6.68
N LEU A 46 14.34 -10.29 -6.89
CA LEU A 46 15.41 -9.30 -6.78
C LEU A 46 15.94 -9.17 -5.34
N PHE A 47 15.05 -9.27 -4.35
CA PHE A 47 15.38 -9.09 -2.94
C PHE A 47 15.47 -10.40 -2.14
N ASP A 48 15.41 -11.55 -2.82
CA ASP A 48 15.45 -12.90 -2.23
C ASP A 48 14.41 -13.07 -1.10
N PHE A 49 13.20 -12.54 -1.30
CA PHE A 49 12.12 -12.65 -0.34
C PHE A 49 11.26 -13.90 -0.57
N PRO A 50 10.86 -14.62 0.49
CA PRO A 50 10.00 -15.80 0.36
C PRO A 50 8.69 -15.43 -0.33
N ARG A 51 8.28 -16.26 -1.28
CA ARG A 51 7.03 -16.07 -2.02
C ARG A 51 5.85 -16.55 -1.19
N SER A 52 4.75 -15.78 -1.22
CA SER A 52 3.45 -16.26 -0.74
C SER A 52 2.78 -17.09 -1.84
N SER A 53 2.02 -18.11 -1.46
CA SER A 53 1.16 -18.86 -2.39
C SER A 53 -0.17 -18.17 -2.68
N SER A 54 -0.46 -17.06 -1.98
CA SER A 54 -1.68 -16.26 -2.17
C SER A 54 -1.48 -15.15 -3.19
N GLN A 55 -2.53 -14.83 -3.94
CA GLN A 55 -2.58 -13.64 -4.79
C GLN A 55 -2.32 -12.36 -3.98
N TRP A 56 -1.56 -11.43 -4.55
CA TRP A 56 -1.27 -10.16 -3.89
C TRP A 56 -2.51 -9.26 -3.85
N THR A 57 -2.69 -8.55 -2.75
CA THR A 57 -3.74 -7.52 -2.61
C THR A 57 -3.11 -6.15 -2.55
N PRO A 58 -3.06 -5.43 -3.69
CA PRO A 58 -2.63 -4.04 -3.68
C PRO A 58 -3.58 -3.21 -2.82
N HIS A 59 -3.02 -2.39 -1.95
CA HIS A 59 -3.77 -1.52 -1.06
C HIS A 59 -3.03 -0.22 -0.80
N ILE A 60 -3.78 0.79 -0.38
CA ILE A 60 -3.26 2.04 0.17
C ILE A 60 -3.77 2.15 1.59
N SER A 61 -2.86 2.04 2.55
CA SER A 61 -3.14 2.34 3.94
C SER A 61 -3.43 3.83 4.08
N LEU A 62 -4.54 4.17 4.74
CA LEU A 62 -4.97 5.55 4.94
C LEU A 62 -4.79 6.01 6.39
N ALA A 63 -4.94 5.11 7.36
CA ALA A 63 -4.68 5.42 8.75
C ALA A 63 -4.09 4.22 9.49
N TYR A 64 -3.22 4.55 10.43
CA TYR A 64 -2.71 3.67 11.47
C TYR A 64 -2.93 4.36 12.81
N ASP A 65 -3.47 3.64 13.76
CA ASP A 65 -3.84 4.15 15.07
C ASP A 65 -3.43 3.14 16.14
N ASN A 66 -2.90 3.62 17.26
CA ASN A 66 -2.52 2.81 18.40
C ASN A 66 -3.47 3.14 19.56
N PRO A 67 -4.71 2.60 19.52
CA PRO A 67 -5.80 3.11 20.32
C PRO A 67 -5.58 2.81 21.80
N THR A 68 -5.64 3.84 22.65
CA THR A 68 -5.62 3.70 24.11
C THR A 68 -7.04 3.68 24.72
N ASP A 69 -8.04 4.14 23.98
CA ASP A 69 -9.41 4.36 24.44
C ASP A 69 -10.48 3.95 23.41
N SER A 70 -10.32 4.33 22.15
CA SER A 70 -11.26 4.09 21.07
C SER A 70 -10.55 3.68 19.79
N VAL A 71 -11.12 2.74 19.04
CA VAL A 71 -10.54 2.26 17.78
C VAL A 71 -11.18 2.96 16.59
N LEU A 72 -10.39 3.15 15.52
CA LEU A 72 -10.87 3.65 14.25
C LEU A 72 -11.95 2.71 13.66
N LYS A 73 -13.19 3.20 13.53
CA LYS A 73 -14.31 2.38 13.03
C LYS A 73 -14.45 2.49 11.52
N MET A 74 -14.86 1.38 10.89
CA MET A 74 -15.13 1.33 9.45
C MET A 74 -16.17 2.38 9.00
N GLN A 75 -17.17 2.69 9.82
CA GLN A 75 -18.21 3.67 9.49
C GLN A 75 -17.64 5.09 9.34
N ASP A 76 -16.73 5.49 10.25
CA ASP A 76 -16.06 6.79 10.19
C ASP A 76 -15.20 6.92 8.94
N PHE A 77 -14.57 5.81 8.55
CA PHE A 77 -13.76 5.75 7.36
C PHE A 77 -14.58 5.79 6.06
N ILE A 78 -15.72 5.10 6.01
CA ILE A 78 -16.67 5.22 4.89
C ILE A 78 -17.17 6.66 4.79
N ALA A 79 -17.50 7.31 5.92
CA ALA A 79 -17.90 8.71 5.94
C ALA A 79 -16.78 9.65 5.47
N TYR A 80 -15.52 9.34 5.78
CA TYR A 80 -14.36 10.06 5.26
C TYR A 80 -14.24 9.90 3.74
N ILE A 81 -14.26 8.67 3.21
CA ILE A 81 -14.17 8.41 1.77
C ILE A 81 -15.30 9.11 1.00
N LYS A 82 -16.53 9.10 1.52
CA LYS A 82 -17.66 9.83 0.92
C LYS A 82 -17.40 11.33 0.79
N ARG A 83 -16.65 11.93 1.71
CA ARG A 83 -16.24 13.35 1.65
C ARG A 83 -15.06 13.59 0.72
N HIS A 84 -14.33 12.54 0.34
CA HIS A 84 -13.13 12.60 -0.46
C HIS A 84 -13.20 11.60 -1.65
N PRO A 85 -14.11 11.82 -2.63
CA PRO A 85 -14.37 10.87 -3.71
C PRO A 85 -13.16 10.60 -4.62
N SER A 86 -12.15 11.49 -4.62
CA SER A 86 -10.87 11.26 -5.32
C SER A 86 -10.09 10.05 -4.79
N LEU A 87 -10.38 9.58 -3.58
CA LEU A 87 -9.80 8.35 -3.02
C LEU A 87 -10.23 7.11 -3.79
N LEU A 88 -11.40 7.14 -4.43
CA LEU A 88 -11.97 6.02 -5.18
C LEU A 88 -11.61 6.02 -6.67
N GLN A 89 -10.82 6.99 -7.12
CA GLN A 89 -10.46 7.08 -8.53
C GLN A 89 -9.31 6.12 -8.88
N PRO A 90 -9.29 5.57 -10.11
CA PRO A 90 -8.14 4.89 -10.69
C PRO A 90 -6.84 5.69 -10.52
N ARG A 91 -5.75 5.01 -10.18
CA ARG A 91 -4.42 5.64 -10.04
C ARG A 91 -3.43 5.06 -11.04
N LYS A 92 -2.58 5.93 -11.58
CA LYS A 92 -1.39 5.53 -12.34
C LYS A 92 -0.17 5.62 -11.44
N VAL A 93 0.55 4.51 -11.29
CA VAL A 93 1.84 4.50 -10.60
C VAL A 93 2.85 5.24 -11.48
N LYS A 94 3.45 6.31 -10.94
CA LYS A 94 4.41 7.16 -11.66
C LYS A 94 5.86 6.93 -11.28
N ALA A 95 6.12 6.22 -10.20
CA ALA A 95 7.45 5.94 -9.70
C ALA A 95 7.40 4.81 -8.68
N MET A 96 8.53 4.14 -8.51
CA MET A 96 8.82 3.23 -7.40
C MET A 96 9.95 3.82 -6.56
N SER A 97 9.95 3.52 -5.27
CA SER A 97 10.99 4.01 -4.36
C SER A 97 11.42 2.93 -3.39
N LEU A 98 12.71 2.87 -3.13
CA LEU A 98 13.33 2.01 -2.12
C LEU A 98 13.44 2.81 -0.83
N TRP A 99 12.88 2.28 0.25
CA TRP A 99 12.87 2.90 1.57
C TRP A 99 13.53 1.99 2.61
N SER A 100 14.28 2.57 3.52
CA SER A 100 14.56 1.96 4.81
C SER A 100 13.42 2.28 5.76
N THR A 101 12.79 1.24 6.30
CA THR A 101 11.67 1.34 7.24
C THR A 101 12.08 1.01 8.68
N GLN A 102 13.38 1.10 9.01
CA GLN A 102 13.86 0.92 10.37
C GLN A 102 13.40 2.06 11.28
N GLY A 103 13.02 1.74 12.51
CA GLY A 103 12.56 2.74 13.49
C GLY A 103 11.08 3.12 13.32
N LYS A 104 10.73 4.35 13.73
CA LYS A 104 9.36 4.88 13.58
C LYS A 104 9.16 5.38 12.16
N MET A 105 7.90 5.56 11.73
CA MET A 105 7.60 6.13 10.40
C MET A 105 8.29 7.48 10.15
N ALA A 106 8.51 8.28 11.19
CA ALA A 106 9.22 9.55 11.10
C ALA A 106 10.73 9.40 10.80
N ASP A 107 11.28 8.22 11.05
CA ASP A 107 12.69 7.86 10.84
C ASP A 107 12.90 7.16 9.48
N TRP A 108 11.83 6.95 8.69
CA TRP A 108 11.94 6.26 7.42
C TRP A 108 12.70 7.09 6.38
N GLU A 109 13.64 6.45 5.70
CA GLU A 109 14.51 7.11 4.73
C GLU A 109 14.29 6.57 3.32
N CYS A 110 14.05 7.47 2.36
CA CYS A 110 13.97 7.13 0.95
C CYS A 110 15.38 7.09 0.35
N TYR A 111 15.90 5.89 0.07
CA TYR A 111 17.22 5.72 -0.53
C TYR A 111 17.24 6.02 -2.03
N HIS A 112 16.21 5.61 -2.75
CA HIS A 112 16.15 5.79 -4.19
C HIS A 112 14.72 5.88 -4.69
N ARG A 113 14.51 6.58 -5.80
CA ARG A 113 13.22 6.72 -6.47
C ARG A 113 13.39 6.66 -7.98
N VAL A 114 12.77 5.68 -8.61
CA VAL A 114 12.80 5.43 -10.05
C VAL A 114 11.45 5.85 -10.66
N PRO A 115 11.39 6.81 -11.58
CA PRO A 115 10.16 7.15 -12.29
C PRO A 115 9.72 6.01 -13.24
N LEU A 116 8.41 5.84 -13.41
CA LEU A 116 7.76 4.89 -14.29
C LEU A 116 6.99 5.66 -15.38
N GLY A 117 7.70 5.98 -16.47
CA GLY A 117 7.27 6.74 -17.66
C GLY A 117 7.94 8.12 -17.77
N SER A 118 8.48 8.58 -18.89
CA SER A 118 8.75 7.99 -20.21
C SER A 118 10.19 8.33 -20.63
N ASN A 119 10.84 7.48 -21.42
CA ASN A 119 11.98 7.87 -22.27
C ASN A 119 11.50 8.62 -23.54
N ASP A 120 10.40 9.37 -23.45
CA ASP A 120 9.85 10.11 -24.59
C ASP A 120 10.32 11.57 -24.50
N GLU A 121 11.57 11.81 -24.91
CA GLU A 121 12.09 13.08 -25.47
C GLU A 121 13.55 12.88 -25.93
N GLN A 122 13.79 11.89 -26.80
CA GLN A 122 14.90 11.89 -27.76
C GLN A 122 14.42 11.23 -29.06
N ASP A 123 13.38 11.82 -29.66
CA ASP A 123 13.14 11.75 -31.10
C ASP A 123 12.43 13.08 -31.45
N ASP A 124 12.98 13.80 -32.42
CA ASP A 124 12.56 15.09 -32.99
C ASP A 124 12.99 16.40 -32.28
N GLN A 125 14.28 16.74 -32.42
CA GLN A 125 14.72 17.96 -33.14
C GLN A 125 16.23 17.97 -33.42
#